data_AF-F0G031-F1
#
_entry.id   AF-F0G031-F1
#
_cell.length_a   1.000
_cell.length_b   1.000
_cell.length_c   1.000
_cell.angle_alpha   90.00
_cell.angle_beta   90.00
_cell.angle_gamma   90.00
#
_symmetry.space_group_name_H-M   'P 1'
#
loop_
_entity.id
_entity.type
_entity.pdbx_description
1 polymer ?
#
loop_
_entity_poly.entity_id
_entity_poly.type
_entity_poly.pdbx_seq_one_letter_code
_entity_poly.pdbx_strand_id
1 'polypeptide(L)' 'MTMQTMTAVSGHHDAAQAGAGAPPAGEPVLALDGITVTFPGVRALDAVSLSVRAGEVHGLMGENGAG' A
#
# COMPACT_ATOMS: atom_id res chain seq x y z
N MET A 1 -9.50 -39.85 7.03
CA MET A 1 -9.08 -38.54 7.58
C MET A 1 -8.70 -37.67 6.38
N THR A 2 -9.66 -36.90 5.89
CA THR A 2 -9.65 -36.31 4.53
C THR A 2 -8.75 -35.08 4.48
N MET A 3 -7.75 -35.07 3.59
CA MET A 3 -6.99 -33.86 3.28
C MET A 3 -7.86 -32.92 2.44
N GLN A 4 -8.12 -31.71 2.93
CA GLN A 4 -8.74 -30.66 2.14
C GLN A 4 -7.66 -29.90 1.36
N THR A 5 -7.81 -29.86 0.04
CA THR A 5 -6.99 -29.07 -0.88
C THR A 5 -7.35 -27.59 -0.74
N MET A 6 -6.39 -26.74 -0.36
CA MET A 6 -6.55 -25.28 -0.42
C MET A 6 -6.42 -24.81 -1.87
N THR A 7 -7.52 -24.36 -2.46
CA THR A 7 -7.52 -23.62 -3.73
C THR A 7 -7.19 -22.15 -3.45
N ALA A 8 -6.02 -21.69 -3.86
CA ALA A 8 -5.69 -20.26 -3.83
C ALA A 8 -6.41 -19.55 -4.99
N VAL A 9 -7.32 -18.62 -4.68
CA VAL A 9 -7.81 -17.63 -5.65
C VAL A 9 -6.68 -16.61 -5.83
N SER A 10 -6.00 -16.68 -6.96
CA SER A 10 -5.10 -15.60 -7.40
C SER A 10 -5.96 -14.47 -7.94
N GLY A 11 -6.03 -13.36 -7.20
CA GLY A 11 -6.65 -12.14 -7.67
C GLY A 11 -5.85 -11.59 -8.86
N HIS A 12 -6.49 -11.45 -10.01
CA HIS A 12 -5.93 -10.69 -11.12
C HIS A 12 -5.94 -9.21 -10.72
N HIS A 13 -4.81 -8.69 -10.26
CA HIS A 13 -4.59 -7.25 -10.21
C HIS A 13 -4.33 -6.79 -11.65
N ASP A 14 -5.38 -6.50 -12.39
CA ASP A 14 -5.26 -5.84 -13.68
C ASP A 14 -4.74 -4.41 -13.44
N ALA A 15 -3.43 -4.24 -13.63
CA ALA A 15 -2.72 -2.99 -13.47
C ALA A 15 -2.99 -2.03 -14.64
N ALA A 16 -4.25 -1.78 -15.00
CA ALA A 16 -4.59 -0.83 -16.05
C ALA A 16 -6.06 -0.41 -16.05
N GLN A 17 -6.43 0.49 -15.14
CA GLN A 17 -7.41 1.53 -15.50
C GLN A 17 -6.84 2.90 -15.17
N ALA A 18 -5.80 3.29 -15.92
CA ALA A 18 -5.34 4.67 -16.01
C ALA A 18 -6.35 5.49 -16.84
N GLY A 19 -7.49 5.81 -16.21
CA GLY A 19 -8.60 6.54 -16.79
C GLY A 19 -8.78 7.92 -16.18
N ALA A 20 -7.74 8.75 -16.20
CA ALA A 20 -7.76 10.22 -16.12
C ALA A 20 -6.31 10.67 -16.29
N GLY A 21 -6.06 11.74 -17.05
CA GLY A 21 -4.72 12.12 -17.54
C GLY A 21 -3.60 11.94 -16.51
N ALA A 22 -2.57 11.18 -16.88
CA ALA A 22 -1.42 10.95 -16.03
C ALA A 22 -0.85 12.30 -15.58
N PRO A 23 -0.64 12.53 -14.26
CA PRO A 23 -0.06 13.78 -13.80
C PRO A 23 1.31 13.98 -14.44
N PRO A 24 1.71 15.25 -14.68
CA PRO A 24 2.98 15.56 -15.30
C PRO A 24 4.13 14.88 -14.55
N ALA A 25 5.13 14.41 -15.30
CA ALA A 25 6.28 13.71 -14.73
C ALA A 25 6.92 14.56 -13.62
N GLY A 26 6.86 14.07 -12.38
CA GLY A 26 7.42 14.73 -11.20
C GLY A 26 6.41 14.99 -10.07
N GLU A 27 5.12 15.08 -10.36
CA GLU A 27 4.08 15.28 -9.34
C GLU A 27 3.67 13.93 -8.71
N PRO A 28 3.53 13.86 -7.37
CA PRO A 28 3.08 12.63 -6.72
C PRO A 28 1.64 12.27 -7.13
N VAL A 29 1.44 11.01 -7.51
CA VAL A 29 0.11 10.42 -7.72
C VAL A 29 -0.57 10.07 -6.40
N LEU A 30 0.23 9.88 -5.34
CA LEU A 30 -0.22 9.64 -3.96
C LEU A 30 0.66 10.46 -3.02
N ALA A 31 0.02 11.21 -2.12
CA ALA A 31 0.70 11.93 -1.03
C ALA A 31 -0.05 11.67 0.29
N LEU A 32 0.70 11.19 1.28
CA LEU A 32 0.31 11.00 2.66
C LEU A 32 1.13 11.98 3.50
N ASP A 33 0.49 12.73 4.38
CA ASP A 33 1.16 13.72 5.22
C ASP A 33 0.75 13.58 6.69
N GLY A 34 1.73 13.41 7.58
CA GLY A 34 1.52 13.39 9.04
C GLY A 34 0.60 12.28 9.53
N ILE A 35 0.52 11.15 8.82
CA ILE A 35 -0.40 10.07 9.13
C ILE A 35 -0.04 9.44 10.47
N THR A 36 -1.03 9.46 11.37
CA THR A 36 -0.96 8.81 12.68
C THR A 36 -2.06 7.77 12.76
N VAL A 37 -1.71 6.54 13.09
CA VAL A 37 -2.65 5.42 13.23
C VAL A 37 -2.50 4.87 14.64
N THR A 38 -3.62 4.78 15.36
CA THR A 38 -3.65 4.30 16.75
C THR A 38 -4.70 3.21 16.90
N PHE A 39 -4.30 2.12 17.54
CA PHE A 39 -5.16 1.04 18.03
C PHE A 39 -5.18 1.09 19.57
N PRO A 40 -6.11 0.39 20.26
CA PRO A 40 -6.13 0.37 21.72
C PRO A 40 -4.78 -0.02 22.33
N GLY A 41 -4.14 0.92 23.02
CA GLY A 41 -2.84 0.74 23.67
C GLY A 41 -1.61 0.78 22.76
N VAL A 42 -1.76 0.98 21.44
CA VAL A 42 -0.64 0.97 20.49
C VAL A 42 -0.76 2.11 19.48
N ARG A 43 0.28 2.95 19.38
CA ARG A 43 0.46 3.88 18.25
C ARG A 43 1.22 3.13 17.14
N ALA A 44 0.52 2.73 16.10
CA ALA A 44 1.07 1.97 14.98
C ALA A 44 1.87 2.85 14.03
N LEU A 45 1.36 4.03 13.69
CA LEU A 45 2.09 5.05 12.92
C LEU A 45 2.07 6.37 13.70
N ASP A 46 3.16 7.11 13.67
CA ASP A 46 3.30 8.42 14.32
C ASP A 46 3.81 9.46 13.33
N ALA A 47 2.93 10.38 12.91
CA ALA A 47 3.24 11.49 12.00
C ALA A 47 4.04 11.10 10.74
N VAL A 48 3.67 9.98 10.09
CA VAL A 48 4.38 9.44 8.93
C VAL A 48 3.91 10.11 7.63
N SER A 49 4.84 10.52 6.78
CA SER A 49 4.55 11.07 5.44
C SER A 49 5.18 10.19 4.35
N LEU A 50 4.46 10.02 3.22
CA LEU A 50 4.89 9.22 2.07
C LEU A 50 4.37 9.87 0.77
N SER A 51 5.24 9.98 -0.24
CA SER A 51 4.84 10.43 -1.57
C SER A 51 5.26 9.41 -2.63
N VAL A 52 4.36 9.05 -3.54
CA VAL A 52 4.64 8.15 -4.66
C VAL A 52 4.35 8.87 -5.96
N ARG A 53 5.32 8.91 -6.89
CA ARG A 53 5.14 9.51 -8.22
C ARG A 53 4.72 8.48 -9.26
N ALA A 54 4.19 8.97 -10.37
CA ALA A 54 3.82 8.14 -11.50
C ALA A 54 5.04 7.33 -12.00
N GLY A 55 4.86 6.01 -12.15
CA GLY A 55 5.89 5.10 -12.64
C GLY A 55 6.91 4.63 -11.59
N GLU A 56 6.79 5.05 -10.33
CA GLU A 56 7.64 4.56 -9.24
C GLU A 56 7.05 3.30 -8.58
N VAL A 57 7.93 2.39 -8.15
CA VAL A 57 7.58 1.24 -7.31
C VAL A 57 8.29 1.39 -5.97
N HIS A 58 7.51 1.45 -4.89
CA HIS A 58 8.01 1.56 -3.52
C HIS A 58 7.86 0.22 -2.79
N GLY A 59 8.94 -0.26 -2.19
CA GLY A 59 8.92 -1.38 -1.26
C GLY A 59 8.94 -0.86 0.18
N LEU A 60 7.94 -1.24 0.97
CA LEU A 60 7.94 -1.03 2.42
C LEU A 60 8.28 -2.35 3.10
N MET A 61 9.21 -2.30 4.05
CA MET A 61 9.71 -3.46 4.78
C MET A 61 9.75 -3.14 6.27
N GLY A 62 9.35 -4.10 7.08
CA GLY A 62 9.33 -3.97 8.53
C GLY A 62 9.10 -5.33 9.18
N GLU A 63 9.33 -5.40 10.48
CA GLU A 63 8.96 -6.57 11.26
C GLU A 63 7.43 -6.70 11.38
N ASN A 64 6.96 -7.87 11.82
CA ASN A 64 5.55 -8.09 12.09
C ASN A 64 5.07 -7.10 13.16
N GLY A 65 4.15 -6.20 12.77
CA GLY A 65 3.59 -5.18 13.67
C GLY A 65 4.29 -3.82 13.64
N ALA A 66 5.18 -3.56 12.67
CA ALA A 66 5.88 -2.27 12.55
C ALA A 66 4.97 -1.06 12.27
N GLY A 67 3.71 -1.29 11.89
CA GLY A 67 2.76 -0.25 11.46
C GLY A 67 2.50 -0.33 9.97
#